data_AF-A0A1H7EYY6-F1
#
_entry.id   AF-A0A1H7EYY6-F1
#
_cell.length_a   1.000
_cell.length_b   1.000
_cell.length_c   1.000
_cell.angle_alpha   90.00
_cell.angle_beta   90.00
_cell.angle_gamma   90.00
#
_symmetry.space_group_name_H-M   'P 1'
#
loop_
_entity.id
_entity.type
_entity.pdbx_description
1 polymer ?
#
loop_
_entity_poly.entity_id
_entity_poly.type
_entity_poly.pdbx_seq_one_letter_code
_entity_poly.pdbx_strand_id
1 'polypeptide(L)' 'MKLPTKVKLVDVGPRDGLQNEKQPVSAEVKIGLVHRLQDAGLNEIEVTSFVSPKWVPQMADNAEVM' A
#
# COMPACT_ATOMS: atom_id res chain seq x y z
N MET A 1 24.69 -7.83 21.81
CA MET A 1 23.21 -7.73 21.89
C MET A 1 22.62 -8.99 21.26
N LYS A 2 21.53 -9.55 21.81
CA LYS A 2 20.79 -10.65 21.15
C LYS A 2 19.74 -10.03 20.22
N LEU A 3 19.69 -10.50 18.98
CA LEU A 3 18.68 -10.08 18.01
C LEU A 3 17.38 -10.89 18.18
N PRO A 4 16.24 -10.36 17.74
CA PRO A 4 14.99 -11.12 17.67
C PRO A 4 15.12 -12.31 16.72
N THR A 5 14.47 -13.43 17.05
CA THR A 5 14.41 -14.64 16.19
C THR A 5 13.32 -14.57 15.12
N LYS A 6 12.41 -13.60 15.23
CA LYS A 6 11.34 -13.33 14.27
C LYS A 6 11.07 -11.83 14.22
N VAL A 7 10.75 -11.34 13.03
CA VAL A 7 10.31 -9.96 12.80
C VAL A 7 8.96 -9.96 12.09
N LYS A 8 8.19 -8.89 12.28
CA LYS A 8 6.97 -8.61 11.52
C LYS A 8 7.31 -7.55 10.48
N LEU A 9 7.07 -7.85 9.22
CA LEU A 9 7.19 -6.89 8.13
C LEU A 9 5.78 -6.40 7.80
N VAL A 10 5.62 -5.08 7.84
CA VAL A 10 4.38 -4.38 7.49
C VAL A 10 4.71 -3.51 6.30
N ASP A 11 4.14 -3.83 5.15
CA ASP A 11 4.39 -3.06 3.94
C ASP A 11 3.34 -1.95 3.81
N VAL A 12 3.82 -0.72 3.72
CA VAL A 12 3.00 0.48 3.60
C VAL A 12 3.16 1.13 2.22
N GLY A 13 3.79 0.44 1.27
CA GLY A 13 4.04 0.94 -0.08
C GLY A 13 2.76 1.32 -0.83
N PRO A 14 1.73 0.47 -0.90
CA PRO A 14 0.48 0.77 -1.60
C PRO A 14 -0.27 1.98 -1.04
N ARG A 15 -0.20 2.24 0.27
CA ARG A 15 -0.80 3.43 0.91
C ARG A 15 0.19 4.57 1.03
N ASP A 16 1.11 4.49 1.99
CA ASP A 16 1.97 5.61 2.38
C ASP A 16 3.03 5.93 1.32
N GLY A 17 3.54 4.90 0.65
CA GLY A 17 4.43 5.09 -0.51
C GLY A 17 3.73 5.88 -1.62
N LEU A 18 2.64 5.32 -2.18
CA LEU A 18 1.93 5.94 -3.30
C LEU A 18 1.26 7.28 -2.96
N GLN A 19 0.87 7.49 -1.69
CA GLN A 19 0.35 8.77 -1.24
C GLN A 19 1.37 9.90 -1.39
N ASN A 20 2.66 9.60 -1.21
CA ASN A 20 3.74 10.59 -1.30
C ASN A 20 4.37 10.68 -2.69
N GLU A 21 3.94 9.86 -3.64
CA GLU A 21 4.39 9.93 -5.02
C GLU A 21 3.79 11.12 -5.75
N LYS A 22 4.62 11.75 -6.59
CA LYS A 22 4.23 12.94 -7.37
C LYS A 22 3.19 12.62 -8.43
N GLN A 23 3.28 11.43 -9.02
CA GLN A 23 2.41 11.00 -10.11
C GLN A 23 1.34 10.06 -9.58
N PRO A 24 0.06 10.28 -9.95
CA PRO A 24 -0.99 9.35 -9.59
C PRO A 24 -0.76 8.01 -10.32
N VAL A 25 -1.01 6.93 -9.61
CA VAL A 25 -0.97 5.56 -10.14
C VAL A 25 -2.41 5.05 -10.25
N SER A 26 -2.74 4.39 -11.36
CA SER A 26 -4.09 3.85 -11.59
C SER A 26 -4.42 2.72 -10.61
N ALA A 27 -5.72 2.52 -10.36
CA ALA A 27 -6.22 1.44 -9.52
C ALA A 27 -5.73 0.06 -9.98
N GLU A 28 -5.75 -0.22 -11.28
CA GLU A 28 -5.24 -1.48 -11.86
C GLU A 28 -3.78 -1.76 -11.44
N VAL A 29 -2.92 -0.75 -11.50
CA VAL A 29 -1.50 -0.89 -11.12
C VAL A 29 -1.36 -1.06 -9.61
N LYS A 30 -2.17 -0.37 -8.81
CA LYS A 30 -2.22 -0.53 -7.34
C LYS A 30 -2.63 -1.94 -6.94
N ILE A 31 -3.70 -2.47 -7.53
CA ILE A 31 -4.18 -3.83 -7.31
C ILE A 31 -3.07 -4.84 -7.68
N GLY A 32 -2.45 -4.65 -8.85
CA GLY A 32 -1.34 -5.50 -9.28
C GLY A 32 -0.10 -5.40 -8.37
N LEU A 33 0.15 -4.26 -7.72
CA LEU A 33 1.20 -4.13 -6.70
C LEU A 33 0.87 -4.95 -5.45
N VAL A 34 -0.35 -4.82 -4.93
CA VAL A 34 -0.80 -5.56 -3.73
C VAL A 34 -0.70 -7.07 -3.95
N HIS A 35 -1.17 -7.57 -5.10
CA HIS A 35 -1.05 -9.00 -5.42
C HIS A 35 0.40 -9.46 -5.48
N ARG A 36 1.30 -8.67 -6.08
CA ARG A 36 2.74 -9.00 -6.09
C ARG A 36 3.37 -9.03 -4.70
N LEU A 37 2.93 -8.16 -3.79
CA LEU A 37 3.36 -8.18 -2.39
C LEU A 37 2.82 -9.41 -1.65
N GLN A 38 1.57 -9.81 -1.92
CA GLN A 38 0.99 -11.05 -1.39
C GLN A 38 1.77 -12.27 -1.89
N ASP A 39 2.06 -12.35 -3.19
CA ASP A 39 2.84 -13.42 -3.82
C ASP A 39 4.28 -13.50 -3.27
N ALA A 40 4.84 -12.35 -2.85
CA ALA A 40 6.13 -12.28 -2.18
C ALA A 40 6.11 -12.80 -0.73
N GLY A 41 4.94 -13.20 -0.21
CA GLY A 41 4.78 -13.79 1.12
C GLY A 41 4.57 -12.78 2.25
N LEU A 42 4.23 -11.54 1.92
CA LEU A 42 3.89 -10.54 2.94
C LEU A 42 2.52 -10.85 3.54
N ASN A 43 2.47 -10.83 4.88
CA ASN A 43 1.26 -11.16 5.63
C ASN A 43 0.50 -9.91 6.10
N GLU A 44 1.12 -8.74 6.06
CA GLU A 44 0.49 -7.47 6.46
C GLU A 44 0.90 -6.37 5.49
N ILE A 45 -0.11 -5.84 4.78
CA ILE A 45 0.04 -4.84 3.73
C ILE A 45 -1.02 -3.77 3.97
N GLU A 46 -0.61 -2.52 4.05
CA GLU A 46 -1.50 -1.36 4.09
C GLU A 46 -1.86 -0.96 2.66
N VAL A 47 -3.03 -1.44 2.21
CA VAL A 47 -3.47 -1.42 0.81
C VAL A 47 -3.84 -0.02 0.33
N THR A 48 -4.60 0.74 1.12
CA THR A 48 -5.09 2.07 0.74
C THR A 48 -5.56 2.86 1.98
N SER A 49 -6.07 4.08 1.76
CA SER A 49 -6.62 4.94 2.81
C SER A 49 -7.96 5.57 2.41
N PHE A 50 -8.95 5.51 3.32
CA PHE A 50 -10.27 6.14 3.16
C PHE A 50 -10.27 7.58 3.68
N VAL A 51 -9.42 8.41 3.07
CA VAL A 51 -9.31 9.84 3.35
C VAL A 51 -10.05 10.66 2.30
N SER A 52 -10.20 11.96 2.55
CA SER A 52 -10.82 12.84 1.57
C SER A 52 -9.98 12.90 0.27
N PRO A 53 -10.56 12.56 -0.89
CA PRO A 53 -9.86 12.62 -2.18
C PRO A 53 -9.49 14.05 -2.58
N LYS A 54 -10.14 15.05 -1.98
CA LYS A 54 -9.78 16.47 -2.16
C LYS A 54 -8.41 16.78 -1.58
N TRP A 55 -8.08 16.19 -0.43
CA TRP A 55 -6.83 16.46 0.29
C TRP A 55 -5.72 15.48 -0.10
N VAL A 56 -6.09 14.26 -0.50
CA VAL A 56 -5.15 13.23 -0.95
C VAL A 56 -5.68 12.60 -2.25
N PRO A 57 -5.48 13.26 -3.40
CA PRO A 57 -5.96 12.77 -4.70
C PRO A 57 -5.42 11.39 -5.08
N GLN A 58 -4.21 11.06 -4.63
CA GLN A 58 -3.57 9.78 -4.87
C GLN A 58 -4.38 8.59 -4.33
N MET A 59 -5.20 8.80 -3.30
CA MET A 59 -6.01 7.76 -2.65
C MET A 59 -7.49 7.81 -3.06
N ALA A 60 -7.83 8.53 -4.13
CA ALA A 60 -9.23 8.73 -4.53
C ALA A 60 -9.93 7.46 -5.06
N ASP A 61 -9.18 6.48 -5.54
CA ASP A 61 -9.63 5.19 -6.04
C ASP A 61 -9.66 4.09 -4.96
N ASN A 62 -9.61 4.47 -3.67
CA ASN A 62 -9.54 3.53 -2.55
C ASN A 62 -10.57 2.40 -2.56
N ALA A 63 -11.81 2.69 -2.96
CA ALA A 63 -12.89 1.71 -3.03
C ALA A 63 -12.75 0.72 -4.20
N GLU A 64 -12.01 1.07 -5.25
CA GLU A 64 -11.72 0.16 -6.37
C GLU A 64 -10.57 -0.78 -6.06
N VAL A 65 -9.64 -0.37 -5.18
CA VAL A 65 -8.45 -1.13 -4.79
C VAL A 65 -8.73 -2.17 -3.68
N MET A 66 -9.85 -2.03 -2.94
CA MET A 66 -10.27 -2.93 -1.85
C MET A 66 -11.19 -4.05 -2.32
#